data_AF-A0ABD7I0P7-F1
#
_entry.id   AF-A0ABD7I0P7-F1
#
_cell.length_a   1.000
_cell.length_b   1.000
_cell.length_c   1.000
_cell.angle_alpha   90.00
_cell.angle_beta   90.00
_cell.angle_gamma   90.00
#
_symmetry.space_group_name_H-M   'P 1'
#
loop_
_entity.id
_entity.type
_entity.pdbx_description
1 polymer ?
#
loop_
_entity_poly.entity_id
_entity_poly.type
_entity_poly.pdbx_seq_one_letter_code
_entity_poly.pdbx_strand_id
1 'polypeptide(L)'
;MDTIKQLIKQYMPVITVALLVLLVLAVGLLINNHIKHKQEQPVILKQEAAKNPKQLGNALHVSTKEAQQIITLKERSEPVATYRVNAPTIHDAAVITKNAISNKSPNVPKLATEKSDRTAVVENDEAQKVDVYKINLDKPHSILAGATVMNNGEIYETIGYEDKRFEGLAHFKGSEFKGASALVKVVRW
;
A
#
# COMPACT_ATOMS: atom_id res chain seq x y z
N MET A 1 -21.60 15.76 -47.89
CA MET A 1 -21.24 14.57 -47.09
C MET A 1 -19.79 14.12 -47.31
N ASP A 2 -19.15 14.50 -48.41
CA ASP A 2 -17.80 14.01 -48.75
C ASP A 2 -16.66 14.73 -47.99
N THR A 3 -16.83 16.00 -47.66
CA THR A 3 -15.85 16.80 -46.89
C THR A 3 -15.63 16.28 -45.47
N ILE A 4 -16.69 15.85 -44.78
CA ILE A 4 -16.61 15.28 -43.41
C ILE A 4 -15.88 13.93 -43.44
N LYS A 5 -16.15 13.08 -44.43
CA LYS A 5 -15.49 11.78 -44.58
C LYS A 5 -14.00 11.94 -44.88
N GLN A 6 -13.62 12.95 -45.65
CA GLN A 6 -12.21 13.24 -45.97
C GLN A 6 -11.45 13.77 -44.74
N LEU A 7 -12.10 14.64 -43.95
CA LEU A 7 -11.56 15.15 -42.70
C LEU A 7 -11.31 14.02 -41.70
N ILE A 8 -12.28 13.12 -41.52
CA ILE A 8 -12.14 11.95 -40.65
C ILE A 8 -10.97 11.09 -41.11
N LYS A 9 -10.85 10.79 -42.41
CA LYS A 9 -9.77 9.94 -42.96
C LYS A 9 -8.38 10.54 -42.76
N GLN A 10 -8.24 11.87 -42.75
CA GLN A 10 -6.98 12.57 -42.53
C GLN A 10 -6.53 12.54 -41.05
N TYR A 11 -7.48 12.63 -40.11
CA TYR A 11 -7.19 12.62 -38.67
C TYR A 11 -7.30 11.23 -38.02
N MET A 12 -7.79 10.22 -38.73
CA MET A 12 -7.87 8.82 -38.29
C MET A 12 -6.60 8.32 -37.56
N PRO A 13 -5.36 8.48 -38.06
CA PRO A 13 -4.18 7.98 -37.35
C PRO A 13 -3.94 8.70 -36.02
N VAL A 14 -4.21 10.01 -35.93
CA VAL A 14 -4.05 10.80 -34.70
C VAL A 14 -5.11 10.40 -33.66
N ILE A 15 -6.35 10.18 -34.11
CA ILE A 15 -7.46 9.72 -33.27
C ILE A 15 -7.13 8.33 -32.69
N THR A 16 -6.57 7.43 -33.50
CA THR A 16 -6.16 6.08 -33.05
C THR A 16 -5.08 6.13 -31.99
N VAL A 17 -4.05 6.98 -32.16
CA VAL A 17 -2.96 7.13 -31.17
C VAL A 17 -3.49 7.76 -29.87
N ALA A 18 -4.34 8.78 -29.96
CA ALA A 18 -4.95 9.39 -28.78
C ALA A 18 -5.82 8.40 -27.99
N LEU A 19 -6.58 7.55 -28.69
CA LEU A 19 -7.36 6.47 -28.07
C LEU A 19 -6.47 5.44 -27.37
N LEU A 20 -5.35 5.05 -27.98
CA LEU A 20 -4.39 4.12 -27.38
C LEU A 20 -3.76 4.67 -26.10
N VAL A 21 -3.37 5.95 -26.08
CA VAL A 21 -2.81 6.60 -24.89
C VAL A 21 -3.84 6.66 -23.76
N LEU A 22 -5.09 7.01 -24.07
CA LEU A 22 -6.17 7.02 -23.09
C LEU A 22 -6.45 5.62 -22.53
N LEU A 23 -6.33 4.58 -23.36
CA LEU A 23 -6.52 3.19 -22.94
C LEU A 23 -5.42 2.75 -21.95
N VAL A 24 -4.16 3.09 -22.22
CA VAL A 24 -3.03 2.80 -21.30
C VAL A 24 -3.21 3.53 -19.96
N LEU A 25 -3.62 4.80 -19.99
CA LEU A 25 -3.90 5.57 -18.76
C LEU A 25 -5.06 4.97 -17.97
N ALA A 26 -6.15 4.59 -18.63
CA ALA A 26 -7.29 3.94 -18.00
C ALA A 26 -6.90 2.61 -17.34
N VAL A 27 -6.09 1.78 -18.02
CA VAL A 27 -5.58 0.52 -17.47
C VAL A 27 -4.69 0.77 -16.25
N GLY A 28 -3.78 1.75 -16.30
CA GLY A 28 -2.94 2.11 -15.15
C GLY A 28 -3.75 2.59 -13.93
N LEU A 29 -4.79 3.39 -14.16
CA LEU A 29 -5.71 3.83 -13.11
C LEU A 29 -6.52 2.66 -12.52
N LEU A 30 -7.00 1.74 -13.36
CA LEU A 30 -7.72 0.54 -12.91
C LEU A 30 -6.84 -0.38 -12.08
N ILE A 31 -5.59 -0.65 -12.52
CA ILE A 31 -4.64 -1.46 -11.76
C ILE A 31 -4.33 -0.82 -10.41
N ASN A 32 -4.05 0.48 -10.39
CA ASN A 32 -3.79 1.23 -9.15
C ASN A 32 -4.98 1.17 -8.19
N ASN A 33 -6.20 1.37 -8.71
CA ASN A 33 -7.42 1.30 -7.90
C ASN A 33 -7.66 -0.12 -7.37
N HIS A 34 -7.43 -1.14 -8.19
CA HIS A 34 -7.66 -2.53 -7.80
C HIS A 34 -6.63 -3.03 -6.77
N ILE A 35 -5.38 -2.56 -6.82
CA ILE A 35 -4.36 -2.85 -5.81
C ILE A 35 -4.71 -2.17 -4.47
N LYS A 36 -5.11 -0.89 -4.49
CA LYS A 36 -5.55 -0.17 -3.29
C LYS A 36 -6.75 -0.84 -2.61
N HIS A 37 -7.77 -1.21 -3.40
CA HIS A 37 -8.97 -1.88 -2.88
C HIS A 37 -8.73 -3.31 -2.38
N LYS A 38 -7.68 -4.02 -2.81
CA LYS A 38 -7.33 -5.34 -2.28
C LYS A 38 -6.46 -5.28 -1.03
N GLN A 39 -5.62 -4.26 -0.87
CA GLN A 39 -4.76 -4.10 0.30
C GLN A 39 -5.51 -3.55 1.52
N GLU A 40 -6.57 -2.77 1.33
CA GLU A 40 -7.30 -2.09 2.42
C GLU A 40 -8.35 -2.97 3.13
N GLN A 41 -8.50 -4.24 2.75
CA GLN A 41 -9.57 -5.09 3.29
C GLN A 41 -9.21 -5.70 4.66
N PRO A 42 -10.10 -5.59 5.65
CA PRO A 42 -9.95 -6.22 6.96
C PRO A 42 -10.00 -7.76 6.83
N VAL A 43 -9.06 -8.47 7.46
CA VAL A 43 -9.05 -9.94 7.53
C VAL A 43 -9.31 -10.37 8.98
N ILE A 44 -10.25 -11.28 9.17
CA ILE A 44 -10.65 -11.82 10.48
C ILE A 44 -9.65 -12.91 10.88
N LEU A 45 -9.05 -12.81 12.07
CA LEU A 45 -8.10 -13.80 12.59
C LEU A 45 -8.45 -14.22 14.01
N LYS A 46 -8.42 -15.54 14.24
CA LYS A 46 -8.54 -16.12 15.58
C LYS A 46 -7.26 -15.91 16.39
N GLN A 47 -7.37 -15.88 17.71
CA GLN A 47 -6.27 -15.62 18.65
C GLN A 47 -5.06 -16.58 18.45
N GLU A 48 -5.32 -17.83 18.07
CA GLU A 48 -4.30 -18.83 17.76
C GLU A 48 -3.52 -18.50 16.46
N ALA A 49 -4.22 -18.00 15.44
CA ALA A 49 -3.62 -17.61 14.16
C ALA A 49 -2.83 -16.29 14.27
N ALA A 50 -3.22 -15.41 15.20
CA ALA A 50 -2.51 -14.15 15.47
C ALA A 50 -1.18 -14.34 16.22
N LYS A 51 -0.94 -15.51 16.83
CA LYS A 51 0.31 -15.89 17.49
C LYS A 51 1.23 -16.74 16.60
N ASN A 52 0.73 -17.21 15.44
CA ASN A 52 1.48 -18.08 14.54
C ASN A 52 1.97 -17.31 13.30
N PRO A 53 3.29 -17.16 13.09
CA PRO A 53 3.86 -16.37 12.01
C PRO A 53 3.48 -16.84 10.61
N LYS A 54 3.27 -18.15 10.42
CA LYS A 54 2.83 -18.72 9.13
C LYS A 54 1.37 -18.41 8.84
N GLN A 55 0.49 -18.56 9.84
CA GLN A 55 -0.94 -18.31 9.67
C GLN A 55 -1.23 -16.81 9.57
N LEU A 56 -0.52 -16.00 10.35
CA LEU A 56 -0.55 -14.53 10.28
C LEU A 56 0.03 -14.02 8.96
N GLY A 57 1.15 -14.57 8.50
CA GLY A 57 1.75 -14.24 7.21
C GLY A 57 0.82 -14.55 6.04
N ASN A 58 0.19 -15.72 6.03
CA ASN A 58 -0.77 -16.12 5.01
C ASN A 58 -2.03 -15.24 5.03
N ALA A 59 -2.56 -14.91 6.21
CA ALA A 59 -3.76 -14.08 6.34
C ALA A 59 -3.53 -12.63 5.95
N LEU A 60 -2.34 -12.09 6.24
CA LEU A 60 -2.00 -10.70 5.95
C LEU A 60 -1.29 -10.52 4.61
N HIS A 61 -1.00 -11.61 3.89
CA HIS A 61 -0.18 -11.63 2.67
C HIS A 61 1.19 -10.98 2.88
N VAL A 62 1.84 -11.28 4.01
CA VAL A 62 3.17 -10.78 4.37
C VAL A 62 4.12 -11.96 4.58
N SER A 63 5.42 -11.71 4.47
CA SER A 63 6.40 -12.77 4.71
C SER A 63 6.37 -13.21 6.18
N THR A 64 6.74 -14.46 6.45
CA THR A 64 6.83 -15.01 7.81
C THR A 64 7.76 -14.20 8.71
N LYS A 65 8.76 -13.52 8.14
CA LYS A 65 9.70 -12.66 8.86
C LYS A 65 9.05 -11.35 9.32
N GLU A 66 8.20 -10.75 8.48
CA GLU A 66 7.40 -9.56 8.82
C GLU A 66 6.28 -9.91 9.81
N ALA A 67 5.65 -11.07 9.66
CA ALA A 67 4.65 -11.57 10.61
C ALA A 67 5.23 -11.73 12.03
N GLN A 68 6.49 -12.19 12.16
CA GLN A 68 7.17 -12.29 13.44
C GLN A 68 7.43 -10.92 14.09
N GLN A 69 7.82 -9.91 13.29
CA GLN A 69 8.03 -8.55 13.78
C GLN A 69 6.72 -7.92 14.29
N ILE A 70 5.60 -8.20 13.61
CA ILE A 70 4.27 -7.74 14.01
C ILE A 70 3.85 -8.36 15.34
N ILE A 71 4.13 -9.65 15.58
CA ILE A 71 3.84 -10.32 16.86
C ILE A 71 4.61 -9.67 18.00
N THR A 72 5.92 -9.46 17.83
CA THR A 72 6.77 -8.83 18.85
C THR A 72 6.36 -7.39 19.16
N LEU A 73 5.90 -6.64 18.15
CA LEU A 73 5.41 -5.28 18.35
C LEU A 73 4.08 -5.27 19.10
N LYS A 74 3.17 -6.20 18.80
CA LYS A 74 1.88 -6.37 19.49
C LYS A 74 2.05 -6.70 20.97
N GLU A 75 3.04 -7.53 21.33
CA GLU A 75 3.32 -7.90 22.72
C GLU A 75 3.87 -6.73 23.56
N ARG A 76 4.42 -5.70 22.91
CA ARG A 76 5.03 -4.53 23.57
C ARG A 76 4.19 -3.26 23.50
N SER A 77 3.04 -3.30 22.85
CA SER A 77 2.19 -2.11 22.64
C SER A 77 0.85 -2.25 23.35
N GLU A 78 0.43 -1.18 24.02
CA GLU A 78 -0.88 -1.12 24.65
C GLU A 78 -1.98 -0.86 23.62
N PRO A 79 -3.17 -1.45 23.79
CA PRO A 79 -4.28 -1.24 22.87
C PRO A 79 -4.76 0.21 22.92
N VAL A 80 -4.85 0.83 21.74
CA VAL A 80 -5.18 2.27 21.56
C VAL A 80 -6.62 2.62 21.99
N ALA A 81 -7.54 1.65 22.09
CA ALA A 81 -8.89 1.84 22.65
C ALA A 81 -9.50 0.51 23.14
N THR A 82 -10.43 0.58 24.10
CA THR A 82 -11.21 -0.58 24.61
C THR A 82 -12.67 -0.18 24.83
N TYR A 83 -13.63 -0.90 24.21
CA TYR A 83 -15.07 -0.69 24.40
C TYR A 83 -15.83 -2.01 24.58
N ARG A 84 -16.88 -2.03 25.41
CA ARG A 84 -17.77 -3.19 25.65
C ARG A 84 -19.13 -2.96 25.00
N VAL A 85 -19.66 -3.98 24.33
CA VAL A 85 -21.00 -3.99 23.72
C VAL A 85 -21.72 -5.28 24.08
N ASN A 86 -22.96 -5.18 24.55
CA ASN A 86 -23.85 -6.32 24.68
C ASN A 86 -24.40 -6.67 23.30
N ALA A 87 -23.67 -7.50 22.55
CA ALA A 87 -24.16 -8.22 21.38
C ALA A 87 -24.36 -9.70 21.76
N PRO A 88 -25.30 -10.44 21.16
CA PRO A 88 -25.57 -11.84 21.54
C PRO A 88 -24.34 -12.74 21.46
N THR A 89 -23.40 -12.37 20.59
CA THR A 89 -22.03 -12.91 20.52
C THR A 89 -21.05 -11.79 20.17
N ILE A 90 -19.76 -11.94 20.54
CA ILE A 90 -18.70 -10.98 20.18
C ILE A 90 -18.53 -10.90 18.66
N HIS A 91 -18.78 -12.00 17.96
CA HIS A 91 -18.74 -12.04 16.51
C HIS A 91 -19.73 -11.07 15.87
N ASP A 92 -20.97 -11.04 16.34
CA ASP A 92 -21.99 -10.11 15.85
C ASP A 92 -21.58 -8.65 16.11
N ALA A 93 -21.01 -8.37 17.28
CA ALA A 93 -20.44 -7.06 17.58
C ALA A 93 -19.32 -6.66 16.62
N ALA A 94 -18.42 -7.58 16.27
CA ALA A 94 -17.33 -7.33 15.33
C ALA A 94 -17.86 -7.07 13.92
N VAL A 95 -18.88 -7.80 13.47
CA VAL A 95 -19.53 -7.59 12.17
C VAL A 95 -20.21 -6.22 12.11
N ILE A 96 -20.97 -5.85 13.15
CA ILE A 96 -21.60 -4.52 13.26
C ILE A 96 -20.53 -3.43 13.24
N THR A 97 -19.46 -3.58 14.02
CA THR A 97 -18.36 -2.60 14.11
C THR A 97 -17.64 -2.45 12.77
N LYS A 98 -17.35 -3.55 12.07
CA LYS A 98 -16.76 -3.54 10.73
C LYS A 98 -17.61 -2.74 9.75
N ASN A 99 -18.91 -3.01 9.71
CA ASN A 99 -19.84 -2.33 8.82
C ASN A 99 -19.96 -0.84 9.19
N ALA A 100 -20.00 -0.52 10.48
CA ALA A 100 -20.05 0.85 10.97
C ALA A 100 -18.79 1.66 10.60
N ILE A 101 -17.59 1.07 10.70
CA ILE A 101 -16.34 1.70 10.26
C ILE A 101 -16.32 1.90 8.75
N SER A 102 -16.72 0.87 7.99
CA SER A 102 -16.78 0.95 6.52
C SER A 102 -17.71 2.07 6.04
N ASN A 103 -18.84 2.26 6.73
CA ASN A 103 -19.83 3.28 6.41
C ASN A 103 -19.54 4.63 7.08
N LYS A 104 -18.42 4.78 7.79
CA LYS A 104 -18.07 5.99 8.57
C LYS A 104 -19.21 6.45 9.48
N SER A 105 -19.87 5.49 10.13
CA SER A 105 -21.02 5.73 11.00
C SER A 105 -20.62 6.65 12.17
N PRO A 106 -21.48 7.62 12.57
CA PRO A 106 -21.21 8.47 13.74
C PRO A 106 -21.20 7.69 15.06
N ASN A 107 -21.69 6.44 15.07
CA ASN A 107 -21.80 5.60 16.26
C ASN A 107 -20.50 4.87 16.63
N VAL A 108 -19.45 4.98 15.81
CA VAL A 108 -18.12 4.45 16.12
C VAL A 108 -17.14 5.59 16.41
N PRO A 109 -16.16 5.39 17.31
CA PRO A 109 -15.16 6.42 17.62
C PRO A 109 -14.45 6.94 16.37
N LYS A 110 -14.19 8.24 16.30
CA LYS A 110 -13.54 8.87 15.14
C LYS A 110 -12.22 8.19 14.77
N LEU A 111 -11.40 7.84 15.77
CA LEU A 111 -10.15 7.09 15.62
C LEU A 111 -10.31 5.76 14.86
N ALA A 112 -11.45 5.07 15.00
CA ALA A 112 -11.73 3.83 14.28
C ALA A 112 -12.03 4.08 12.79
N THR A 113 -12.62 5.24 12.47
CA THR A 113 -12.96 5.69 11.11
C THR A 113 -11.87 6.48 10.40
N GLU A 114 -10.78 6.81 11.10
CA GLU A 114 -9.65 7.53 10.52
C GLU A 114 -9.03 6.75 9.35
N LYS A 115 -8.33 7.47 8.48
CA LYS A 115 -7.67 6.83 7.34
C LYS A 115 -6.48 6.01 7.83
N SER A 116 -6.39 4.76 7.37
CA SER A 116 -5.23 3.90 7.57
C SER A 116 -5.06 3.00 6.34
N ASP A 117 -3.88 2.39 6.20
CA ASP A 117 -3.64 1.47 5.09
C ASP A 117 -4.45 0.18 5.22
N ARG A 118 -4.60 -0.32 6.44
CA ARG A 118 -5.51 -1.42 6.76
C ARG A 118 -6.21 -1.14 8.09
N THR A 119 -7.38 -1.73 8.26
CA THR A 119 -8.08 -1.74 9.56
C THR A 119 -8.33 -3.20 9.92
N ALA A 120 -8.02 -3.60 11.16
CA ALA A 120 -8.38 -4.92 11.66
C ALA A 120 -9.41 -4.76 12.79
N VAL A 121 -10.50 -5.53 12.71
CA VAL A 121 -11.51 -5.62 13.77
C VAL A 121 -11.35 -7.00 14.38
N VAL A 122 -10.98 -7.04 15.66
CA VAL A 122 -10.56 -8.26 16.35
C VAL A 122 -11.55 -8.57 17.48
N GLU A 123 -12.05 -9.79 17.46
CA GLU A 123 -12.86 -10.36 18.52
C GLU A 123 -11.93 -10.75 19.68
N ASN A 124 -12.25 -10.30 20.88
CA ASN A 124 -11.51 -10.63 22.08
C ASN A 124 -12.43 -11.40 23.04
N ASP A 125 -12.40 -12.72 22.92
CA ASP A 125 -13.24 -13.64 23.69
C ASP A 125 -12.94 -13.61 25.19
N GLU A 126 -11.67 -13.41 25.55
CA GLU A 126 -11.20 -13.34 26.94
C GLU A 126 -11.75 -12.09 27.66
N ALA A 127 -11.72 -10.93 27.00
CA ALA A 127 -12.15 -9.66 27.57
C ALA A 127 -13.58 -9.24 27.18
N GLN A 128 -14.27 -10.05 26.38
CA GLN A 128 -15.62 -9.80 25.86
C GLN A 128 -15.76 -8.42 25.20
N LYS A 129 -14.83 -8.11 24.29
CA LYS A 129 -14.76 -6.81 23.59
C LYS A 129 -14.38 -6.95 22.13
N VAL A 130 -14.58 -5.86 21.39
CA VAL A 130 -14.12 -5.70 20.00
C VAL A 130 -13.03 -4.65 19.96
N ASP A 131 -11.84 -5.06 19.52
CA ASP A 131 -10.68 -4.19 19.38
C ASP A 131 -10.52 -3.76 17.91
N VAL A 132 -10.24 -2.48 17.68
CA VAL A 132 -10.02 -1.93 16.32
C VAL A 132 -8.59 -1.45 16.21
N TYR A 133 -7.83 -2.03 15.27
CA TYR A 133 -6.46 -1.67 15.00
C TYR A 133 -6.35 -0.92 13.67
N LYS A 134 -5.78 0.28 13.72
CA LYS A 134 -5.42 1.07 12.55
C LYS A 134 -3.97 0.72 12.20
N ILE A 135 -3.78 0.12 11.04
CA ILE A 135 -2.48 -0.37 10.58
C ILE A 135 -2.01 0.54 9.46
N ASN A 136 -0.85 1.17 9.66
CA ASN A 136 -0.15 1.93 8.64
C ASN A 136 1.09 1.14 8.25
N LEU A 137 1.25 0.88 6.95
CA LEU A 137 2.37 0.12 6.41
C LEU A 137 3.50 1.09 6.07
N ASP A 138 4.74 0.66 6.31
CA ASP A 138 5.90 1.40 5.82
C ASP A 138 5.92 1.34 4.28
N LYS A 139 5.71 2.50 3.65
CA LYS A 139 5.70 2.70 2.19
C LYS A 139 6.84 3.65 1.84
N PRO A 140 8.10 3.21 1.91
CA PRO A 140 9.24 4.07 1.62
C PRO A 140 9.23 4.43 0.14
N HIS A 141 9.14 5.73 -0.10
CA HIS A 141 9.42 6.33 -1.39
C HIS A 141 10.32 7.53 -1.10
N SER A 142 11.50 7.55 -1.71
CA SER A 142 12.44 8.65 -1.53
C SER A 142 13.01 9.10 -2.87
N ILE A 143 13.21 10.40 -2.99
CA ILE A 143 14.04 10.99 -4.04
C ILE A 143 15.44 11.11 -3.46
N LEU A 144 16.42 10.63 -4.21
CA LEU A 144 17.82 10.65 -3.86
C LEU A 144 18.51 11.72 -4.71
N ALA A 145 19.44 12.45 -4.09
CA ALA A 145 20.32 13.38 -4.78
C ALA A 145 21.72 13.26 -4.16
N GLY A 146 22.76 13.22 -4.99
CA GLY A 146 24.12 13.05 -4.51
C GLY A 146 25.14 13.06 -5.63
N ALA A 147 26.30 12.46 -5.37
CA ALA A 147 27.35 12.33 -6.36
C ALA A 147 27.89 10.89 -6.41
N THR A 148 28.22 10.41 -7.61
CA THR A 148 28.84 9.11 -7.85
C THR A 148 30.27 9.32 -8.32
N VAL A 149 31.24 8.71 -7.62
CA VAL A 149 32.65 8.74 -7.99
C VAL A 149 33.01 7.43 -8.68
N MET A 150 33.52 7.49 -9.91
CA MET A 150 33.99 6.32 -10.64
C MET A 150 35.48 6.05 -10.39
N ASN A 151 35.93 4.82 -10.68
CA ASN A 151 37.33 4.39 -10.47
C ASN A 151 38.37 5.22 -11.22
N ASN A 152 37.97 5.91 -12.29
CA ASN A 152 38.81 6.85 -13.03
C ASN A 152 38.94 8.23 -12.35
N GLY A 153 38.34 8.42 -11.16
CA GLY A 153 38.34 9.68 -10.42
C GLY A 153 37.28 10.68 -10.86
N GLU A 154 36.43 10.34 -11.83
CA GLU A 154 35.37 11.25 -12.28
C GLU A 154 34.18 11.26 -11.33
N ILE A 155 33.65 12.46 -11.09
CA ILE A 155 32.50 12.71 -10.23
C ILE A 155 31.30 13.07 -11.10
N TYR A 156 30.18 12.40 -10.85
CA TYR A 156 28.91 12.59 -11.53
C TYR A 156 27.84 13.05 -10.54
N GLU A 157 27.07 14.05 -10.90
CA GLU A 157 25.85 14.42 -10.18
C GLU A 157 24.81 13.31 -10.38
N THR A 158 24.16 12.89 -9.31
CA THR A 158 23.27 11.72 -9.32
C THR A 158 21.92 12.11 -8.75
N ILE A 159 20.85 11.81 -9.49
CA ILE A 159 19.47 11.91 -9.03
C ILE A 159 18.84 10.53 -9.14
N GLY A 160 18.08 10.13 -8.13
CA GLY A 160 17.51 8.81 -8.05
C GLY A 160 16.15 8.74 -7.40
N TYR A 161 15.54 7.57 -7.55
CA TYR A 161 14.27 7.22 -6.91
C TYR A 161 14.37 5.84 -6.29
N GLU A 162 13.92 5.73 -5.05
CA GLU A 162 13.84 4.47 -4.32
C GLU A 162 12.37 4.07 -4.10
N ASP A 163 12.06 2.82 -4.43
CA ASP A 163 10.82 2.15 -4.05
C ASP A 163 11.12 0.79 -3.43
N LYS A 164 10.87 0.70 -2.11
CA LYS A 164 11.03 -0.51 -1.28
C LYS A 164 12.42 -1.14 -1.28
N ARG A 165 12.76 -1.91 -2.30
CA ARG A 165 14.04 -2.65 -2.42
C ARG A 165 14.82 -2.27 -3.67
N PHE A 166 14.20 -1.47 -4.55
CA PHE A 166 14.76 -1.07 -5.82
C PHE A 166 15.10 0.41 -5.76
N GLU A 167 16.28 0.73 -6.23
CA GLU A 167 16.76 2.10 -6.36
C GLU A 167 17.25 2.29 -7.79
N GLY A 168 16.71 3.29 -8.48
CA GLY A 168 17.15 3.69 -9.81
C GLY A 168 17.86 5.02 -9.72
N LEU A 169 19.07 5.11 -10.27
CA LEU A 169 19.90 6.31 -10.29
C LEU A 169 20.22 6.72 -11.73
N ALA A 170 20.22 8.02 -11.99
CA ALA A 170 20.71 8.63 -13.22
C ALA A 170 21.90 9.53 -12.89
N HIS A 171 22.97 9.42 -13.68
CA HIS A 171 24.25 10.09 -13.48
C HIS A 171 24.50 11.12 -14.58
N PHE A 172 24.95 12.31 -14.17
CA PHE A 172 25.10 13.48 -15.01
C PHE A 172 26.46 14.14 -14.80
N LYS A 173 26.94 14.84 -15.83
CA LYS A 173 28.08 15.75 -15.74
C LYS A 173 27.63 17.09 -16.32
N GLY A 174 27.21 18.01 -15.44
CA GLY A 174 26.44 19.18 -15.87
C GLY A 174 25.10 18.76 -16.50
N SER A 175 24.77 19.29 -17.69
CA SER A 175 23.53 18.96 -18.40
C SER A 175 23.57 17.65 -19.20
N GLU A 176 24.72 16.97 -19.25
CA GLU A 176 24.88 15.76 -20.05
C GLU A 176 24.60 14.50 -19.22
N PHE A 177 23.70 13.64 -19.72
CA PHE A 177 23.47 12.31 -19.18
C PHE A 177 24.64 11.38 -19.51
N LYS A 178 25.14 10.67 -18.50
CA LYS A 178 26.34 9.83 -18.59
C LYS A 178 26.08 8.36 -18.31
N GLY A 179 24.99 8.04 -17.62
CA GLY A 179 24.58 6.66 -17.43
C GLY A 179 23.52 6.52 -16.35
N ALA A 180 23.08 5.29 -16.13
CA ALA A 180 22.14 4.95 -15.07
C ALA A 180 22.61 3.68 -14.36
N SER A 181 22.22 3.55 -13.09
CA SER A 181 22.43 2.34 -12.31
C SER A 181 21.14 1.93 -11.61
N ALA A 182 21.02 0.63 -11.36
CA ALA A 182 19.91 0.06 -10.59
C ALA A 182 20.50 -0.74 -9.44
N LEU A 183 20.08 -0.44 -8.22
CA LEU A 183 20.49 -1.16 -7.02
C LEU A 183 19.32 -1.96 -6.46
N VAL A 184 19.66 -3.13 -5.91
CA VAL A 184 18.73 -3.99 -5.19
C VAL A 184 19.24 -4.16 -3.77
N LYS A 185 18.43 -3.78 -2.79
CA LYS A 185 18.72 -3.98 -1.37
C LYS A 185 18.48 -5.45 -1.01
N VAL A 186 19.55 -6.22 -0.84
CA VAL A 186 19.50 -7.65 -0.49
C VAL A 186 19.03 -7.87 0.95
N VAL A 187 19.44 -6.99 1.86
CA VAL A 187 18.98 -6.96 3.25
C VAL A 187 18.38 -5.60 3.53
N ARG A 188 17.25 -5.61 4.23
CA ARG A 188 16.54 -4.41 4.67
C ARG A 188 16.08 -4.63 6.11
N TRP A 189 16.33 -3.65 6.97
CA TRP A 189 15.96 -3.65 8.39
C TRP A 189 15.11 -2.43 8.71
#